data_AF-A0A7C3K243-F1
#
_entry.id   AF-A0A7C3K243-F1
#
_cell.length_a   1.000
_cell.length_b   1.000
_cell.length_c   1.000
_cell.angle_alpha   90.00
_cell.angle_beta   90.00
_cell.angle_gamma   90.00
#
_symmetry.space_group_name_H-M   'P 1'
#
loop_
_entity.id
_entity.type
_entity.pdbx_description
1 polymer ?
#
loop_
_entity_poly.entity_id
_entity_poly.type
_entity_poly.pdbx_seq_one_letter_code
_entity_poly.pdbx_strand_id
1 'polypeptide(L)' 'MIKKTIVIVSTLDTKGSEAAFLKALIQERGHQVILLDTNT' A
#
# COMPACT_ATOMS: atom_id res chain seq x y z
N MET A 1 -14.83 -6.11 -11.54
CA MET A 1 -14.71 -5.61 -10.15
C MET A 1 -14.63 -4.09 -10.18
N ILE A 2 -15.24 -3.38 -9.22
CA ILE A 2 -15.16 -1.91 -9.15
C ILE A 2 -13.74 -1.52 -8.72
N LYS A 3 -13.09 -0.64 -9.48
CA LYS A 3 -11.78 -0.07 -9.13
C LYS A 3 -11.94 0.81 -7.89
N LYS A 4 -11.17 0.52 -6.83
CA LYS A 4 -11.12 1.32 -5.59
C LYS A 4 -9.76 1.98 -5.43
N THR A 5 -9.74 3.06 -4.65
CA THR A 5 -8.51 3.63 -4.09
C THR A 5 -8.37 3.14 -2.65
N ILE A 6 -7.22 2.57 -2.32
CA ILE A 6 -6.92 1.98 -1.02
C ILE A 6 -5.69 2.68 -0.43
N VAL A 7 -5.79 3.10 0.83
CA VAL A 7 -4.67 3.71 1.54
C VAL A 7 -3.97 2.63 2.37
N ILE A 8 -2.66 2.52 2.21
CA ILE A 8 -1.79 1.74 3.11
C ILE A 8 -1.08 2.74 4.01
N VAL A 9 -1.24 2.58 5.32
CA VAL A 9 -0.54 3.35 6.34
C VAL A 9 0.49 2.42 6.97
N SER A 10 1.76 2.80 6.94
CA SER A 10 2.86 1.97 7.44
C SER A 10 4.02 2.84 7.96
N THR A 11 4.88 2.27 8.79
CA THR A 11 6.17 2.84 9.14
C THR A 11 7.22 2.32 8.15
N LEU A 12 7.62 3.12 7.17
CA LEU A 12 8.40 2.60 6.04
C LEU A 12 9.84 2.20 6.40
N ASP A 13 10.37 2.73 7.49
CA ASP A 13 11.69 2.41 8.06
C ASP A 13 11.81 0.95 8.52
N THR A 14 10.71 0.37 9.03
CA THR A 14 10.66 -0.98 9.61
C THR A 14 9.75 -1.93 8.84
N LYS A 15 8.80 -1.40 8.07
CA LYS A 15 7.74 -2.14 7.35
C LYS A 15 7.64 -1.80 5.86
N GLY A 16 8.72 -1.29 5.28
CA GLY A 16 8.79 -0.93 3.86
C GLY A 16 8.55 -2.12 2.92
N SER A 17 9.16 -3.27 3.20
CA SER A 17 9.03 -4.48 2.37
C SER A 17 7.61 -5.06 2.39
N GLU A 18 6.99 -5.13 3.57
CA GLU A 18 5.60 -5.58 3.72
C GLU A 18 4.62 -4.61 3.04
N ALA A 19 4.83 -3.30 3.19
CA ALA A 19 4.03 -2.29 2.52
C ALA A 19 4.15 -2.36 0.98
N ALA A 20 5.36 -2.61 0.46
CA ALA A 20 5.60 -2.78 -0.97
C ALA A 20 4.92 -4.05 -1.51
N PHE A 21 5.00 -5.16 -0.76
CA PHE A 21 4.32 -6.41 -1.11
C PHE A 21 2.80 -6.23 -1.20
N LEU A 22 2.18 -5.61 -0.18
CA LEU A 22 0.74 -5.34 -0.18
C LEU A 22 0.33 -4.41 -1.32
N LYS A 23 1.12 -3.36 -1.58
CA LYS A 23 0.90 -2.45 -2.70
C LYS A 23 0.87 -3.22 -4.03
N ALA A 24 1.83 -4.09 -4.29
CA ALA A 24 1.89 -4.90 -5.50
C ALA A 24 0.64 -5.79 -5.66
N LEU A 25 0.26 -6.53 -4.61
CA LEU A 25 -0.91 -7.40 -4.62
C LEU A 25 -2.23 -6.63 -4.84
N ILE A 26 -2.35 -5.42 -4.30
CA ILE A 26 -3.56 -4.60 -4.47
C ILE A 26 -3.61 -4.02 -5.89
N GLN A 27 -2.47 -3.62 -6.45
CA GLN A 27 -2.37 -3.14 -7.82
C GLN A 27 -2.63 -4.25 -8.85
N GLU A 28 -2.14 -5.47 -8.61
CA GLU A 28 -2.42 -6.65 -9.44
C GLU A 28 -3.92 -6.97 -9.50
N ARG A 29 -4.65 -6.72 -8.41
CA ARG A 29 -6.13 -6.83 -8.37
C ARG A 29 -6.86 -5.68 -9.06
N GLY A 30 -6.15 -4.74 -9.68
CA GLY A 30 -6.71 -3.63 -10.43
C GLY A 30 -7.15 -2.43 -9.58
N HIS A 31 -6.66 -2.31 -8.35
CA HIS A 31 -6.94 -1.18 -7.46
C HIS A 31 -5.77 -0.18 -7.40
N GLN A 32 -6.10 1.07 -7.11
CA GLN A 32 -5.09 2.10 -6.89
C GLN A 32 -4.67 2.10 -5.41
N VAL A 33 -3.38 2.28 -5.16
CA VAL A 33 -2.81 2.35 -3.81
C VAL A 33 -2.20 3.71 -3.56
N ILE A 34 -2.52 4.30 -2.42
CA ILE A 34 -1.79 5.44 -1.83
C ILE A 34 -1.03 4.89 -0.63
N LEU A 35 0.29 5.01 -0.63
CA LEU A 35 1.13 4.61 0.50
C LEU A 35 1.48 5.85 1.32
N LEU A 36 1.12 5.84 2.59
CA LEU A 36 1.43 6.88 3.56
C LEU A 36 2.44 6.34 4.58
N ASP A 37 3.57 7.03 4.70
CA ASP A 37 4.49 6.82 5.80
C ASP A 37 3.97 7.55 7.04
N THR A 38 4.11 6.91 8.19
CA THR A 38 3.68 7.45 9.50
C THR A 38 4.82 7.48 10.51
N ASN A 39 6.06 7.35 10.05
CA ASN A 39 7.20 7.60 10.91
C ASN A 39 7.18 9.03 11.45
N THR A 40 7.56 9.21 12.72
CA THR A 40 7.59 10.51 13.40
C THR A 40 8.97 11.13 13.34
#